data_AF-A0A673A6G9-F1
#
_entry.id   AF-A0A673A6G9-F1
#
_cell.length_a   1.000
_cell.length_b   1.000
_cell.length_c   1.000
_cell.angle_alpha   90.00
_cell.angle_beta   90.00
_cell.angle_gamma   90.00
#
_symmetry.space_group_name_H-M   'P 1'
#
loop_
_entity.id
_entity.type
_entity.pdbx_description
1 polymer ?
#
loop_
_entity_poly.entity_id
_entity_poly.type
_entity_poly.pdbx_seq_one_letter_code
_entity_poly.pdbx_strand_id
1 'polypeptide(L)'
;MKRQDGNWKPVEGYNWYRKIGNRVCAELDCGSAVSLRDRWTGSQIDSWRISSHCDESKLSDCFTSDTVIYSSLELNCSDSVRLVHGSSVCSGRLEVRSNQSRSWSSVCEGHLDLHGAQVVCRELGCGAPGLLQGALSGAAEAPVVQTFTCEGHESALLDCGSSGAQTCSSGTAVNLTCTDQDDVRLEGGASRCNGIVQMKHHGEWRDMGYEYYSDLWTLKAADAICHRLDCGSAVSVRDPDSSDPLWSISPICLLSTSTLMDCVSTDTDSTGSALFLTCSDSVRLVHGSSLCSGRLEVRSNQSWSSVCEEDLDLNDTQVVCRELGCGAPGLLQGGLYGEGEAPVWTSELQCEGNESAVLDCRRSSSAAKTCSNGTAAGLTCSDPGGVRLVGQPSRCAGTLEIQYQGHWRPVGDYFKRWDLKSGSAVCQHLDCGSAVSVNRTHNSTDRPVWRVSVPCVKLTSGLRDCVGQYDPYDDSSGVDVVCSDLLPQPNISLSDGVFGVYQQGFRVLVGSDFTITCSVRPQYPGGSFQLISDTKKPLNLTMPAVNHFAHFLLSAMGY
;
A
#
# COMPACT_ATOMS: atom_id res chain seq x y z
N MET A 1 -20.57 -5.75 -16.87
CA MET A 1 -20.72 -6.41 -15.55
C MET A 1 -22.13 -6.25 -15.00
N LYS A 2 -22.54 -7.08 -14.04
CA LYS A 2 -23.89 -7.09 -13.44
C LYS A 2 -23.82 -6.71 -11.96
N ARG A 3 -24.59 -5.70 -11.53
CA ARG A 3 -24.77 -5.38 -10.09
C ARG A 3 -25.86 -6.26 -9.48
N GLN A 4 -26.00 -6.20 -8.16
CA GLN A 4 -27.04 -6.91 -7.41
C GLN A 4 -28.47 -6.52 -7.84
N ASP A 5 -28.64 -5.36 -8.49
CA ASP A 5 -29.90 -4.87 -9.04
C ASP A 5 -30.36 -5.59 -10.33
N GLY A 6 -29.51 -6.42 -10.93
CA GLY A 6 -29.87 -7.28 -12.05
C GLY A 6 -29.48 -6.77 -13.45
N ASN A 7 -29.01 -5.53 -13.60
CA ASN A 7 -28.76 -4.94 -14.93
C ASN A 7 -27.31 -5.14 -15.39
N TRP A 8 -27.14 -5.53 -16.66
CA TRP A 8 -25.84 -5.57 -17.32
C TRP A 8 -25.53 -4.21 -17.94
N LYS A 9 -24.38 -3.64 -17.58
CA LYS A 9 -23.84 -2.44 -18.24
C LYS A 9 -22.35 -2.64 -18.54
N PRO A 10 -21.81 -1.96 -19.57
CA PRO A 10 -20.36 -1.84 -19.76
C PRO A 10 -19.73 -1.15 -18.55
N VAL A 11 -18.40 -1.24 -18.45
CA VAL A 11 -17.65 -0.65 -17.35
C VAL A 11 -16.69 0.37 -17.92
N GLU A 12 -16.58 1.51 -17.24
CA GLU A 12 -15.60 2.55 -17.52
C GLU A 12 -14.18 1.99 -17.40
N GLY A 13 -13.31 2.24 -18.38
CA GLY A 13 -11.92 1.80 -18.36
C GLY A 13 -10.95 2.72 -17.63
N TYR A 14 -11.34 3.98 -17.34
CA TYR A 14 -10.46 4.94 -16.66
C TYR A 14 -10.00 4.40 -15.29
N ASN A 15 -8.68 4.43 -15.06
CA ASN A 15 -7.99 3.87 -13.90
C ASN A 15 -7.96 2.34 -13.79
N TRP A 16 -8.37 1.61 -14.83
CA TRP A 16 -8.11 0.19 -14.85
C TRP A 16 -6.67 -0.09 -15.22
N TYR A 17 -6.13 -1.10 -14.57
CA TYR A 17 -4.82 -1.66 -14.82
C TYR A 17 -4.93 -3.18 -14.86
N ARG A 18 -3.91 -3.82 -15.43
CA ARG A 18 -3.92 -5.23 -15.78
C ARG A 18 -4.22 -6.17 -14.61
N LYS A 19 -3.75 -5.84 -13.39
CA LYS A 19 -4.05 -6.63 -12.17
C LYS A 19 -5.55 -6.71 -11.87
N ILE A 20 -6.29 -5.61 -11.98
CA ILE A 20 -7.76 -5.61 -11.81
C ILE A 20 -8.40 -6.44 -12.91
N GLY A 21 -7.95 -6.28 -14.16
CA GLY A 21 -8.39 -7.12 -15.28
C GLY A 21 -8.23 -8.61 -15.00
N ASN A 22 -7.08 -9.03 -14.46
CA ASN A 22 -6.80 -10.42 -14.12
C ASN A 22 -7.77 -10.97 -13.08
N ARG A 23 -8.14 -10.15 -12.09
CA ARG A 23 -9.16 -10.51 -11.11
C ARG A 23 -10.52 -10.75 -11.76
N VAL A 24 -10.91 -9.91 -12.73
CA VAL A 24 -12.16 -10.12 -13.48
C VAL A 24 -12.10 -11.41 -14.31
N CYS A 25 -10.98 -11.68 -14.97
CA CYS A 25 -10.79 -12.94 -15.71
C CYS A 25 -10.92 -14.16 -14.78
N ALA A 26 -10.38 -14.08 -13.56
CA ALA A 26 -10.51 -15.12 -12.55
C ALA A 26 -11.96 -15.31 -12.07
N GLU A 27 -12.70 -14.22 -11.78
CA GLU A 27 -14.11 -14.30 -11.38
C GLU A 27 -15.03 -14.82 -12.50
N LEU A 28 -14.69 -14.55 -13.76
CA LEU A 28 -15.40 -15.05 -14.94
C LEU A 28 -14.98 -16.45 -15.38
N ASP A 29 -13.99 -17.06 -14.71
CA ASP A 29 -13.39 -18.35 -15.06
C ASP A 29 -12.92 -18.41 -16.54
N CYS A 30 -12.33 -17.31 -17.01
CA CYS A 30 -11.78 -17.18 -18.36
C CYS A 30 -10.26 -16.91 -18.35
N GLY A 31 -9.57 -17.41 -17.33
CA GLY A 31 -8.11 -17.48 -17.24
C GLY A 31 -7.44 -16.22 -16.70
N SER A 32 -6.25 -15.90 -17.21
CA SER A 32 -5.47 -14.72 -16.82
C SER A 32 -5.59 -13.56 -17.81
N ALA A 33 -5.45 -12.32 -17.34
CA ALA A 33 -5.54 -11.14 -18.21
C ALA A 33 -4.33 -11.00 -19.14
N VAL A 34 -4.63 -10.89 -20.44
CA VAL A 34 -3.66 -10.72 -21.53
C VAL A 34 -3.46 -9.25 -21.83
N SER A 35 -4.55 -8.54 -22.11
CA SER A 35 -4.51 -7.12 -22.47
C SER A 35 -5.75 -6.41 -21.99
N LEU A 36 -5.60 -5.12 -21.76
CA LEU A 36 -6.65 -4.24 -21.31
C LEU A 36 -6.59 -2.96 -22.17
N ARG A 37 -7.72 -2.52 -22.71
CA ARG A 37 -7.80 -1.30 -23.54
C ARG A 37 -9.07 -0.54 -23.24
N ASP A 38 -8.99 0.79 -23.24
CA ASP A 38 -10.17 1.63 -23.19
C ASP A 38 -10.58 1.97 -24.60
N ARG A 39 -11.85 1.73 -24.93
CA ARG A 39 -12.38 1.98 -26.27
C ARG A 39 -13.31 3.17 -26.21
N TRP A 40 -12.91 4.25 -26.88
CA TRP A 40 -13.80 5.38 -27.12
C TRP A 40 -14.97 4.98 -28.02
N THR A 41 -16.18 5.24 -27.56
CA THR A 41 -17.41 4.85 -28.25
C THR A 41 -18.06 5.99 -29.02
N GLY A 42 -17.55 7.22 -28.88
CA GLY A 42 -18.04 8.41 -29.61
C GLY A 42 -19.45 8.87 -29.22
N SER A 43 -20.13 8.14 -28.34
CA SER A 43 -21.46 8.45 -27.84
C SER A 43 -21.58 8.10 -26.37
N GLN A 44 -22.53 8.76 -25.70
CA GLN A 44 -22.79 8.56 -24.27
C GLN A 44 -23.39 7.18 -24.01
N ILE A 45 -22.76 6.40 -23.14
CA ILE A 45 -23.20 5.07 -22.73
C ILE A 45 -23.36 5.02 -21.21
N ASP A 46 -24.51 4.50 -20.78
CA ASP A 46 -24.76 4.19 -19.38
C ASP A 46 -23.85 3.05 -18.94
N SER A 47 -22.91 3.36 -18.04
CA SER A 47 -21.83 2.44 -17.66
C SER A 47 -21.63 2.41 -16.16
N TRP A 48 -21.12 1.27 -15.68
CA TRP A 48 -20.64 1.17 -14.31
C TRP A 48 -19.27 1.83 -14.20
N ARG A 49 -19.02 2.55 -13.09
CA ARG A 49 -17.67 2.95 -12.68
C ARG A 49 -17.17 2.02 -11.58
N ILE A 50 -15.91 1.60 -11.66
CA ILE A 50 -15.24 0.82 -10.62
C ILE A 50 -14.19 1.71 -9.95
N SER A 51 -14.11 1.64 -8.62
CA SER A 51 -13.06 2.30 -7.86
C SER A 51 -11.69 1.75 -8.24
N SER A 52 -10.70 2.62 -8.45
CA SER A 52 -9.30 2.27 -8.70
C SER A 52 -8.62 1.50 -7.55
N HIS A 53 -9.31 1.31 -6.43
CA HIS A 53 -8.79 0.71 -5.18
C HIS A 53 -9.39 -0.67 -4.87
N CYS A 54 -9.81 -1.39 -5.91
CA CYS A 54 -10.56 -2.65 -5.78
C CYS A 54 -9.68 -3.87 -5.41
N ASP A 55 -8.67 -3.69 -4.55
CA ASP A 55 -7.72 -4.76 -4.21
C ASP A 55 -8.22 -5.63 -3.02
N GLU A 56 -9.08 -5.11 -2.13
CA GLU A 56 -9.44 -5.80 -0.85
C GLU A 56 -10.90 -6.27 -0.72
N SER A 57 -11.84 -5.80 -1.55
CA SER A 57 -13.28 -6.11 -1.42
C SER A 57 -13.78 -6.98 -2.56
N LYS A 58 -14.97 -7.61 -2.48
CA LYS A 58 -15.55 -8.31 -3.65
C LYS A 58 -15.69 -7.32 -4.81
N LEU A 59 -15.55 -7.78 -6.05
CA LEU A 59 -15.65 -6.91 -7.22
C LEU A 59 -17.01 -6.18 -7.28
N SER A 60 -18.06 -6.79 -6.70
CA SER A 60 -19.39 -6.20 -6.48
C SER A 60 -19.40 -4.96 -5.58
N ASP A 61 -18.43 -4.85 -4.68
CA ASP A 61 -18.36 -3.78 -3.69
C ASP A 61 -17.56 -2.58 -4.22
N CYS A 62 -16.91 -2.76 -5.37
CA CYS A 62 -16.07 -1.74 -6.00
C CYS A 62 -16.85 -0.82 -6.94
N PHE A 63 -18.13 -1.11 -7.20
CA PHE A 63 -18.97 -0.27 -8.04
C PHE A 63 -19.31 1.06 -7.35
N THR A 64 -19.03 2.16 -8.03
CA THR A 64 -19.45 3.51 -7.60
C THR A 64 -20.73 3.95 -8.33
N SER A 65 -21.16 5.21 -8.13
CA SER A 65 -22.38 5.77 -8.72
C SER A 65 -22.46 5.59 -10.25
N ASP A 66 -23.69 5.50 -10.77
CA ASP A 66 -23.99 5.47 -12.20
C ASP A 66 -23.46 6.72 -12.92
N THR A 67 -22.76 6.52 -14.03
CA THR A 67 -22.25 7.60 -14.88
C THR A 67 -22.50 7.30 -16.35
N VAL A 68 -22.80 8.36 -17.10
CA VAL A 68 -22.89 8.30 -18.56
C VAL A 68 -21.53 8.76 -19.10
N ILE A 69 -20.85 7.90 -19.85
CA ILE A 69 -19.46 8.13 -20.31
C ILE A 69 -19.31 7.81 -21.80
N TYR A 70 -18.15 8.18 -22.38
CA TYR A 70 -17.84 8.02 -23.81
C TYR A 70 -16.86 6.86 -24.10
N SER A 71 -16.59 5.99 -23.14
CA SER A 71 -15.68 4.87 -23.32
C SER A 71 -16.15 3.59 -22.63
N SER A 72 -15.62 2.46 -23.08
CA SER A 72 -15.90 1.15 -22.53
C SER A 72 -14.62 0.32 -22.48
N LEU A 73 -14.42 -0.38 -21.37
CA LEU A 73 -13.30 -1.28 -21.18
C LEU A 73 -13.40 -2.55 -22.04
N GLU A 74 -12.35 -2.82 -22.82
CA GLU A 74 -12.11 -4.10 -23.47
C GLU A 74 -11.03 -4.87 -22.69
N LEU A 75 -11.43 -5.98 -22.08
CA LEU A 75 -10.55 -6.90 -21.36
C LEU A 75 -10.41 -8.18 -22.19
N ASN A 76 -9.17 -8.54 -22.53
CA ASN A 76 -8.86 -9.81 -23.15
C ASN A 76 -8.24 -10.75 -22.11
N CYS A 77 -8.80 -11.94 -21.99
CA CYS A 77 -8.31 -12.99 -21.09
C CYS A 77 -7.86 -14.19 -21.90
N SER A 78 -6.85 -14.89 -21.41
CA SER A 78 -6.40 -16.15 -21.97
C SER A 78 -7.42 -17.23 -21.67
N ASP A 79 -8.02 -17.81 -22.71
CA ASP A 79 -9.01 -18.88 -22.57
C ASP A 79 -8.39 -20.25 -22.29
N SER A 80 -7.06 -20.36 -22.44
CA SER A 80 -6.31 -21.61 -22.46
C SER A 80 -5.43 -21.81 -21.22
N VAL A 81 -4.81 -20.75 -20.71
CA VAL A 81 -3.90 -20.79 -19.55
C VAL A 81 -4.21 -19.73 -18.48
N ARG A 82 -3.84 -20.03 -17.23
CA ARG A 82 -3.81 -19.05 -16.14
C ARG A 82 -2.67 -19.30 -15.15
N LEU A 83 -2.17 -18.22 -14.56
CA LEU A 83 -1.22 -18.27 -13.45
C LEU A 83 -1.96 -17.92 -12.16
N VAL A 84 -1.95 -18.84 -11.19
CA VAL A 84 -2.65 -18.70 -9.91
C VAL A 84 -1.67 -18.72 -8.75
N HIS A 85 -2.05 -18.11 -7.62
CA HIS A 85 -1.26 -18.08 -6.39
C HIS A 85 0.17 -17.50 -6.54
N GLY A 86 0.42 -16.66 -7.54
CA GLY A 86 1.66 -15.89 -7.63
C GLY A 86 1.49 -14.43 -7.26
N SER A 87 2.59 -13.69 -7.30
CA SER A 87 2.68 -12.29 -6.85
C SER A 87 2.28 -11.25 -7.90
N SER A 88 2.04 -11.66 -9.14
CA SER A 88 1.70 -10.81 -10.30
C SER A 88 0.82 -11.57 -11.30
N VAL A 89 0.29 -10.88 -12.31
CA VAL A 89 -0.41 -11.51 -13.44
C VAL A 89 0.51 -12.45 -14.24
N CYS A 90 1.81 -12.21 -14.19
CA CYS A 90 2.85 -12.91 -14.97
C CYS A 90 3.66 -13.92 -14.15
N SER A 91 3.25 -14.23 -12.92
CA SER A 91 3.94 -15.19 -12.06
C SER A 91 2.93 -16.06 -11.34
N GLY A 92 3.20 -17.35 -11.19
CA GLY A 92 2.40 -18.24 -10.37
C GLY A 92 2.38 -19.67 -10.86
N ARG A 93 1.56 -20.48 -10.20
CA ARG A 93 1.31 -21.87 -10.60
C ARG A 93 0.55 -21.90 -11.92
N LEU A 94 1.07 -22.63 -12.90
CA LEU A 94 0.44 -22.78 -14.21
C LEU A 94 -0.73 -23.77 -14.15
N GLU A 95 -1.90 -23.30 -14.59
CA GLU A 95 -3.07 -24.12 -14.86
C GLU A 95 -3.50 -23.96 -16.32
N VAL A 96 -3.89 -25.08 -16.93
CA VAL A 96 -4.33 -25.15 -18.32
C VAL A 96 -5.78 -25.62 -18.35
N ARG A 97 -6.57 -25.03 -19.25
CA ARG A 97 -7.96 -25.37 -19.43
C ARG A 97 -8.10 -26.57 -20.34
N SER A 98 -8.83 -27.58 -19.90
CA SER A 98 -9.19 -28.72 -20.74
C SER A 98 -10.26 -28.34 -21.76
N ASN A 99 -10.00 -28.58 -23.05
CA ASN A 99 -10.99 -28.41 -24.12
C ASN A 99 -12.25 -29.27 -23.95
N GLN A 100 -12.16 -30.39 -23.21
CA GLN A 100 -13.27 -31.34 -23.07
C GLN A 100 -14.14 -31.04 -21.85
N SER A 101 -13.53 -30.86 -20.68
CA SER A 101 -14.24 -30.69 -19.41
C SER A 101 -14.46 -29.23 -19.04
N ARG A 102 -13.81 -28.29 -19.74
CA ARG A 102 -13.67 -26.86 -19.36
C ARG A 102 -13.11 -26.65 -17.95
N SER A 103 -12.58 -27.69 -17.33
CA SER A 103 -11.95 -27.64 -16.01
C SER A 103 -10.49 -27.23 -16.13
N TRP A 104 -9.99 -26.55 -15.11
CA TRP A 104 -8.59 -26.20 -14.97
C TRP A 104 -7.80 -27.33 -14.32
N SER A 105 -6.61 -27.59 -14.82
CA SER A 105 -5.68 -28.57 -14.27
C SER A 105 -4.28 -28.01 -14.20
N SER A 106 -3.58 -28.24 -13.09
CA SER A 106 -2.18 -27.83 -12.94
C SER A 106 -1.23 -28.66 -13.82
N VAL A 107 -0.17 -28.03 -14.30
CA VAL A 107 0.90 -28.69 -15.08
C VAL A 107 1.99 -29.19 -14.12
N CYS A 108 2.43 -30.45 -14.28
CA CYS A 108 3.49 -31.03 -13.45
C CYS A 108 4.87 -30.46 -13.81
N GLU A 109 5.74 -30.35 -12.82
CA GLU A 109 7.16 -30.07 -13.03
C GLU A 109 7.80 -31.11 -13.98
N GLY A 110 8.52 -30.64 -15.01
CA GLY A 110 9.12 -31.49 -16.05
C GLY A 110 8.22 -31.80 -17.26
N HIS A 111 6.95 -31.39 -17.25
CA HIS A 111 6.00 -31.57 -18.37
C HIS A 111 5.77 -30.31 -19.21
N LEU A 112 6.49 -29.23 -18.90
CA LEU A 112 6.58 -28.00 -19.65
C LEU A 112 8.06 -27.71 -19.89
N ASP A 113 8.48 -27.64 -21.15
CA ASP A 113 9.84 -27.26 -21.51
C ASP A 113 9.96 -25.73 -21.69
N LEU A 114 11.17 -25.26 -22.01
CA LEU A 114 11.41 -23.82 -22.18
C LEU A 114 10.58 -23.23 -23.33
N HIS A 115 10.35 -23.97 -24.42
CA HIS A 115 9.52 -23.50 -25.54
C HIS A 115 8.05 -23.39 -25.12
N GLY A 116 7.52 -24.34 -24.36
CA GLY A 116 6.19 -24.23 -23.78
C GLY A 116 6.06 -23.06 -22.82
N ALA A 117 7.08 -22.81 -21.99
CA ALA A 117 7.12 -21.63 -21.14
C ALA A 117 7.13 -20.32 -21.95
N GLN A 118 7.85 -20.27 -23.09
CA GLN A 118 7.83 -19.13 -24.01
C GLN A 118 6.44 -18.89 -24.61
N VAL A 119 5.76 -19.96 -25.02
CA VAL A 119 4.39 -19.87 -25.54
C VAL A 119 3.44 -19.32 -24.48
N VAL A 120 3.47 -19.85 -23.25
CA VAL A 120 2.64 -19.36 -22.15
C VAL A 120 2.90 -17.88 -21.85
N CYS A 121 4.17 -17.49 -21.71
CA CYS A 121 4.52 -16.10 -21.41
C CYS A 121 4.12 -15.15 -22.54
N ARG A 122 4.25 -15.58 -23.80
CA ARG A 122 3.79 -14.79 -24.95
C ARG A 122 2.27 -14.71 -25.05
N GLU A 123 1.57 -15.81 -24.86
CA GLU A 123 0.10 -15.88 -24.84
C GLU A 123 -0.48 -14.93 -23.80
N LEU A 124 0.15 -14.90 -22.61
CA LEU A 124 -0.22 -13.97 -21.56
C LEU A 124 0.25 -12.54 -21.84
N GLY A 125 1.13 -12.26 -22.80
CA GLY A 125 1.71 -10.91 -22.96
C GLY A 125 2.61 -10.52 -21.78
N CYS A 126 3.36 -11.48 -21.25
CA CYS A 126 4.24 -11.35 -20.09
C CYS A 126 5.74 -11.42 -20.44
N GLY A 127 6.08 -11.26 -21.72
CA GLY A 127 7.47 -11.30 -22.19
C GLY A 127 8.04 -12.73 -22.28
N ALA A 128 9.29 -12.90 -21.88
CA ALA A 128 10.03 -14.16 -21.94
C ALA A 128 9.91 -14.96 -20.64
N PRO A 129 10.15 -16.28 -20.62
CA PRO A 129 10.18 -17.05 -19.37
C PRO A 129 11.45 -16.73 -18.58
N GLY A 130 11.29 -16.40 -17.29
CA GLY A 130 12.39 -16.05 -16.38
C GLY A 130 12.85 -17.22 -15.52
N LEU A 131 11.94 -17.78 -14.69
CA LEU A 131 12.26 -18.88 -13.78
C LEU A 131 11.17 -19.96 -13.82
N LEU A 132 11.59 -21.21 -13.95
CA LEU A 132 10.77 -22.41 -13.81
C LEU A 132 11.17 -23.13 -12.51
N GLN A 133 10.26 -23.22 -11.54
CA GLN A 133 10.54 -23.88 -10.25
C GLN A 133 9.33 -24.71 -9.80
N GLY A 134 9.57 -25.82 -9.11
CA GLY A 134 8.51 -26.57 -8.42
C GLY A 134 7.94 -25.81 -7.22
N ALA A 135 6.61 -25.69 -7.14
CA ALA A 135 5.95 -25.05 -5.99
C ALA A 135 6.01 -25.97 -4.74
N LEU A 136 6.67 -25.52 -3.67
CA LEU A 136 6.61 -26.15 -2.35
C LEU A 136 5.37 -25.64 -1.60
N SER A 137 4.22 -26.31 -1.71
CA SER A 137 3.22 -26.54 -0.63
C SER A 137 1.76 -26.71 -1.10
N GLY A 138 1.06 -27.57 -0.34
CA GLY A 138 -0.41 -27.63 -0.23
C GLY A 138 -1.06 -28.67 -1.15
N ALA A 139 -1.48 -29.80 -0.57
CA ALA A 139 -2.25 -30.85 -1.22
C ALA A 139 -3.45 -30.27 -2.01
N ALA A 140 -3.36 -30.30 -3.33
CA ALA A 140 -4.49 -30.14 -4.23
C ALA A 140 -4.62 -31.43 -5.04
N GLU A 141 -5.87 -31.81 -5.31
CA GLU A 141 -6.30 -33.09 -5.88
C GLU A 141 -5.52 -33.49 -7.14
N ALA A 142 -5.34 -34.80 -7.31
CA ALA A 142 -4.46 -35.42 -8.29
C ALA A 142 -4.57 -34.77 -9.69
N PRO A 143 -3.48 -34.18 -10.22
CA PRO A 143 -3.50 -33.47 -11.50
C PRO A 143 -3.68 -34.43 -12.68
N VAL A 144 -4.50 -34.02 -13.64
CA VAL A 144 -4.54 -34.62 -14.98
C VAL A 144 -3.37 -34.06 -15.77
N VAL A 145 -2.51 -34.93 -16.29
CA VAL A 145 -1.19 -34.55 -16.82
C VAL A 145 -1.20 -34.61 -18.34
N GLN A 146 -1.15 -33.44 -18.97
CA GLN A 146 -0.75 -33.28 -20.36
C GLN A 146 0.71 -32.81 -20.38
N THR A 147 1.53 -33.51 -21.15
CA THR A 147 2.89 -33.05 -21.48
C THR A 147 2.79 -32.20 -22.73
N PHE A 148 3.29 -30.97 -22.67
CA PHE A 148 3.29 -30.06 -23.81
C PHE A 148 4.67 -30.08 -24.47
N THR A 149 4.68 -30.30 -25.78
CA THR A 149 5.86 -30.18 -26.63
C THR A 149 5.59 -29.09 -27.65
N CYS A 150 6.19 -27.92 -27.43
CA CYS A 150 6.03 -26.75 -28.28
C CYS A 150 7.29 -26.52 -29.13
N GLU A 151 7.12 -25.97 -30.32
CA GLU A 151 8.21 -25.47 -31.17
C GLU A 151 8.62 -24.04 -30.78
N GLY A 152 7.79 -23.32 -30.02
CA GLY A 152 8.05 -22.00 -29.46
C GLY A 152 7.47 -20.85 -30.28
N HIS A 153 6.80 -21.10 -31.40
CA HIS A 153 6.14 -20.08 -32.25
C HIS A 153 4.61 -20.06 -32.15
N GLU A 154 4.04 -21.01 -31.40
CA GLU A 154 2.61 -21.18 -31.20
C GLU A 154 1.95 -19.97 -30.51
N SER A 155 0.73 -19.62 -30.92
CA SER A 155 -0.02 -18.50 -30.31
C SER A 155 -0.54 -18.80 -28.91
N ALA A 156 -0.89 -20.06 -28.64
CA ALA A 156 -1.40 -20.51 -27.35
C ALA A 156 -0.82 -21.88 -26.97
N LEU A 157 -0.77 -22.20 -25.67
CA LEU A 157 -0.22 -23.48 -25.20
C LEU A 157 -1.01 -24.68 -25.73
N LEU A 158 -2.32 -24.52 -25.93
CA LEU A 158 -3.19 -25.55 -26.50
C LEU A 158 -2.93 -25.81 -28.00
N ASP A 159 -2.21 -24.94 -28.69
CA ASP A 159 -1.79 -25.17 -30.08
C ASP A 159 -0.56 -26.09 -30.17
N CYS A 160 0.12 -26.34 -29.04
CA CYS A 160 1.24 -27.25 -28.97
C CYS A 160 0.82 -28.72 -29.03
N GLY A 161 1.76 -29.58 -29.43
CA GLY A 161 1.57 -31.02 -29.31
C GLY A 161 1.37 -31.43 -27.85
N SER A 162 0.30 -32.17 -27.56
CA SER A 162 0.02 -32.68 -26.21
C SER A 162 -0.05 -34.21 -26.19
N SER A 163 0.49 -34.81 -25.13
CA SER A 163 0.40 -36.25 -24.87
C SER A 163 -0.09 -36.52 -23.44
N GLY A 164 -1.07 -37.42 -23.27
CA GLY A 164 -1.54 -37.92 -21.97
C GLY A 164 -1.00 -39.36 -21.71
N ALA A 165 -0.93 -39.91 -20.51
CA ALA A 165 -1.25 -39.47 -19.16
C ALA A 165 -0.32 -40.22 -18.18
N GLN A 166 0.39 -39.50 -17.30
CA GLN A 166 1.11 -40.10 -16.17
C GLN A 166 0.83 -39.28 -14.93
N THR A 167 0.67 -39.91 -13.77
CA THR A 167 0.57 -39.20 -12.48
C THR A 167 1.90 -38.50 -12.16
N CYS A 168 1.89 -37.22 -11.74
CA CYS A 168 3.14 -36.52 -11.39
C CYS A 168 3.94 -37.35 -10.38
N SER A 169 5.21 -37.65 -10.69
CA SER A 169 6.06 -38.45 -9.80
C SER A 169 6.52 -37.66 -8.56
N SER A 170 6.55 -36.33 -8.65
CA SER A 170 7.05 -35.41 -7.60
C SER A 170 5.95 -34.73 -6.77
N GLY A 171 4.68 -34.78 -7.19
CA GLY A 171 3.59 -34.04 -6.54
C GLY A 171 3.72 -32.51 -6.60
N THR A 172 4.64 -31.96 -7.40
CA THR A 172 4.89 -30.53 -7.54
C THR A 172 4.34 -29.99 -8.87
N ALA A 173 3.55 -28.92 -8.81
CA ALA A 173 3.09 -28.18 -9.97
C ALA A 173 4.15 -27.16 -10.43
N VAL A 174 4.20 -26.87 -11.74
CA VAL A 174 5.06 -25.83 -12.32
C VAL A 174 4.65 -24.47 -11.79
N ASN A 175 5.61 -23.78 -11.15
CA ASN A 175 5.55 -22.35 -10.93
C ASN A 175 6.33 -21.66 -12.05
N LEU A 176 5.64 -20.83 -12.83
CA LEU A 176 6.20 -20.07 -13.94
C LEU A 176 6.26 -18.61 -13.53
N THR A 177 7.44 -18.01 -13.67
CA THR A 177 7.60 -16.56 -13.64
C THR A 177 8.02 -16.10 -15.03
N CYS A 178 7.13 -15.39 -15.70
CA CYS A 178 7.43 -14.69 -16.93
C CYS A 178 8.07 -13.35 -16.58
N THR A 179 9.15 -13.04 -17.27
CA THR A 179 9.86 -11.78 -17.22
C THR A 179 9.86 -11.20 -18.63
N ASP A 180 9.11 -10.12 -18.83
CA ASP A 180 9.83 -8.95 -19.30
C ASP A 180 10.58 -8.45 -18.07
N GLN A 181 11.91 -8.36 -18.15
CA GLN A 181 12.59 -7.41 -17.27
C GLN A 181 11.86 -6.10 -17.54
N ASP A 182 11.13 -5.60 -16.55
CA ASP A 182 10.53 -4.29 -16.64
C ASP A 182 11.67 -3.31 -16.87
N ASP A 183 11.87 -3.01 -18.14
CA ASP A 183 12.92 -2.15 -18.65
C ASP A 183 12.44 -0.75 -18.28
N VAL A 184 12.79 -0.32 -17.06
CA VAL A 184 12.59 1.03 -16.57
C VAL A 184 13.94 1.70 -16.44
N ARG A 185 14.00 2.97 -16.83
CA ARG A 185 15.21 3.78 -16.75
C ARG A 185 14.88 5.22 -16.45
N LEU A 186 15.88 5.95 -15.98
CA LEU A 186 15.83 7.41 -15.85
C LEU A 186 16.68 8.00 -16.97
N GLU A 187 16.09 8.90 -17.75
CA GLU A 187 16.79 9.63 -18.82
C GLU A 187 16.73 11.15 -18.63
N GLY A 188 17.72 11.85 -19.17
CA GLY A 188 17.75 13.32 -19.22
C GLY A 188 18.04 14.03 -17.88
N GLY A 189 18.37 13.31 -16.81
CA GLY A 189 18.80 13.90 -15.54
C GLY A 189 20.31 13.94 -15.33
N ALA A 190 20.72 14.42 -14.15
CA ALA A 190 22.12 14.66 -13.81
C ALA A 190 22.91 13.39 -13.45
N SER A 191 22.23 12.27 -13.19
CA SER A 191 22.84 10.98 -12.84
C SER A 191 21.95 9.82 -13.30
N ARG A 192 22.43 8.58 -13.19
CA ARG A 192 21.64 7.36 -13.44
C ARG A 192 20.42 7.21 -12.52
N CYS A 193 20.39 7.93 -11.40
CA CYS A 193 19.34 7.89 -10.38
C CYS A 193 18.53 9.20 -10.35
N ASN A 194 18.58 9.96 -11.45
CA ASN A 194 17.90 11.24 -11.63
C ASN A 194 17.45 11.36 -13.09
N GLY A 195 16.19 11.68 -13.36
CA GLY A 195 15.71 11.87 -14.73
C GLY A 195 14.21 11.62 -14.91
N ILE A 196 13.75 11.72 -16.15
CA ILE A 196 12.41 11.32 -16.56
C ILE A 196 12.34 9.79 -16.53
N VAL A 197 11.31 9.26 -15.88
CA VAL A 197 11.05 7.82 -15.80
C VAL A 197 10.53 7.36 -17.15
N GLN A 198 11.26 6.48 -17.81
CA GLN A 198 10.84 5.80 -19.02
C GLN A 198 10.62 4.33 -18.74
N MET A 199 9.60 3.77 -19.35
CA MET A 199 9.30 2.35 -19.28
C MET A 199 9.14 1.81 -20.69
N LYS A 200 9.68 0.61 -20.89
CA LYS A 200 9.47 -0.15 -22.11
C LYS A 200 8.24 -1.03 -21.97
N HIS A 201 7.30 -0.87 -22.89
CA HIS A 201 6.09 -1.67 -22.95
C HIS A 201 5.82 -2.06 -24.40
N HIS A 202 5.55 -3.35 -24.65
CA HIS A 202 5.40 -3.90 -26.01
C HIS A 202 6.59 -3.60 -26.94
N GLY A 203 7.80 -3.51 -26.39
CA GLY A 203 9.02 -3.19 -27.15
C GLY A 203 9.26 -1.70 -27.40
N GLU A 204 8.32 -0.81 -27.03
CA GLU A 204 8.44 0.64 -27.18
C GLU A 204 8.78 1.32 -25.85
N TRP A 205 9.78 2.19 -25.87
CA TRP A 205 10.08 3.09 -24.74
C TRP A 205 9.20 4.34 -24.82
N ARG A 206 8.49 4.64 -23.73
CA ARG A 206 7.81 5.94 -23.57
C ARG A 206 8.01 6.44 -22.15
N ASP A 207 7.85 7.75 -22.00
CA ASP A 207 7.86 8.41 -20.70
C ASP A 207 6.66 7.94 -19.89
N MET A 208 6.88 7.69 -18.60
CA MET A 208 5.83 7.37 -17.65
C MET A 208 5.12 8.68 -17.29
N GLY A 209 3.79 8.66 -17.34
CA GLY A 209 2.98 9.84 -17.15
C GLY A 209 1.83 9.63 -16.17
N TYR A 210 1.19 10.74 -15.87
CA TYR A 210 0.00 10.82 -15.02
C TYR A 210 -1.10 11.60 -15.72
N GLU A 211 -2.34 11.15 -15.56
CA GLU A 211 -3.52 11.86 -16.05
C GLU A 211 -4.13 12.71 -14.92
N TYR A 212 -4.53 13.95 -15.22
CA TYR A 212 -5.07 14.94 -14.27
C TYR A 212 -6.21 14.44 -13.35
N TYR A 213 -6.97 13.41 -13.75
CA TYR A 213 -8.10 12.86 -13.00
C TYR A 213 -7.81 11.55 -12.25
N SER A 214 -6.60 11.02 -12.37
CA SER A 214 -6.20 9.74 -11.75
C SER A 214 -5.72 9.92 -10.30
N ASP A 215 -5.09 8.90 -9.71
CA ASP A 215 -4.61 8.94 -8.33
C ASP A 215 -3.21 9.55 -8.22
N LEU A 216 -3.05 10.53 -7.34
CA LEU A 216 -1.84 11.37 -7.22
C LEU A 216 -0.54 10.54 -7.12
N TRP A 217 0.50 10.97 -7.84
CA TRP A 217 1.86 10.52 -7.57
C TRP A 217 2.33 10.99 -6.20
N THR A 218 2.89 10.05 -5.45
CA THR A 218 3.39 10.28 -4.11
C THR A 218 4.86 9.85 -4.04
N LEU A 219 5.60 10.37 -3.05
CA LEU A 219 6.98 9.92 -2.81
C LEU A 219 7.03 8.42 -2.55
N LYS A 220 5.99 7.84 -1.93
CA LYS A 220 5.93 6.41 -1.66
C LYS A 220 5.82 5.56 -2.92
N ALA A 221 5.02 5.99 -3.90
CA ALA A 221 4.93 5.28 -5.18
C ALA A 221 6.22 5.41 -5.99
N ALA A 222 6.84 6.59 -5.94
CA ALA A 222 8.14 6.86 -6.56
C ALA A 222 9.28 6.03 -5.96
N ASP A 223 9.23 5.77 -4.65
CA ASP A 223 10.22 4.96 -3.94
C ASP A 223 10.26 3.51 -4.44
N ALA A 224 9.12 2.95 -4.85
CA ALA A 224 9.06 1.63 -5.48
C ALA A 224 9.88 1.58 -6.78
N ILE A 225 9.88 2.66 -7.55
CA ILE A 225 10.67 2.79 -8.78
C ILE A 225 12.16 2.95 -8.45
N CYS A 226 12.51 3.79 -7.47
CA CYS A 226 13.90 3.97 -7.03
C CYS A 226 14.55 2.67 -6.53
N HIS A 227 13.81 1.88 -5.74
CA HIS A 227 14.29 0.58 -5.27
C HIS A 227 14.54 -0.39 -6.43
N ARG A 228 13.65 -0.39 -7.42
CA ARG A 228 13.76 -1.27 -8.59
C ARG A 228 14.92 -0.92 -9.52
N LEU A 229 15.22 0.37 -9.65
CA LEU A 229 16.38 0.87 -10.37
C LEU A 229 17.70 0.70 -9.61
N ASP A 230 17.65 0.15 -8.40
CA ASP A 230 18.79 0.05 -7.49
C ASP A 230 19.43 1.44 -7.26
N CYS A 231 18.58 2.42 -6.97
CA CYS A 231 18.90 3.85 -6.86
C CYS A 231 18.63 4.42 -5.46
N GLY A 232 18.45 3.56 -4.46
CA GLY A 232 18.18 3.97 -3.08
C GLY A 232 16.73 4.40 -2.89
N SER A 233 16.50 5.38 -2.02
CA SER A 233 15.17 5.88 -1.69
C SER A 233 14.78 7.09 -2.55
N ALA A 234 13.47 7.29 -2.75
CA ALA A 234 12.96 8.47 -3.44
C ALA A 234 13.18 9.76 -2.61
N VAL A 235 13.73 10.79 -3.25
CA VAL A 235 14.01 12.10 -2.63
C VAL A 235 13.00 13.14 -3.09
N SER A 236 12.75 13.20 -4.40
CA SER A 236 11.77 14.12 -4.97
C SER A 236 11.21 13.58 -6.28
N VAL A 237 9.92 13.79 -6.47
CA VAL A 237 9.25 13.71 -7.78
C VAL A 237 9.26 15.10 -8.43
N ARG A 238 8.95 15.25 -9.71
CA ARG A 238 8.52 16.47 -10.39
C ARG A 238 7.75 16.04 -11.64
N ASP A 239 6.82 16.85 -12.11
CA ASP A 239 5.98 16.49 -13.26
C ASP A 239 6.12 17.54 -14.38
N PRO A 240 7.21 17.54 -15.16
CA PRO A 240 7.32 18.41 -16.33
C PRO A 240 6.24 18.08 -17.38
N ASP A 241 5.66 19.12 -17.98
CA ASP A 241 4.76 18.95 -19.12
C ASP A 241 5.46 18.22 -20.27
N SER A 242 4.77 17.24 -20.87
CA SER A 242 5.25 16.51 -22.02
C SER A 242 4.24 16.54 -23.16
N SER A 243 4.76 16.76 -24.38
CA SER A 243 3.96 16.68 -25.61
C SER A 243 3.96 15.29 -26.24
N ASP A 244 4.79 14.38 -25.73
CA ASP A 244 4.97 13.04 -26.29
C ASP A 244 3.97 12.05 -25.67
N PRO A 245 3.58 10.98 -26.39
CA PRO A 245 2.70 9.94 -25.85
C PRO A 245 3.32 9.28 -24.62
N LEU A 246 2.55 9.15 -23.54
CA LEU A 246 3.01 8.64 -22.25
C LEU A 246 2.45 7.24 -21.95
N TRP A 247 3.14 6.47 -21.11
CA TRP A 247 2.55 5.32 -20.42
C TRP A 247 1.90 5.77 -19.12
N SER A 248 0.58 5.72 -19.06
CA SER A 248 -0.17 5.96 -17.82
C SER A 248 -0.01 4.79 -16.85
N ILE A 249 0.38 5.05 -15.61
CA ILE A 249 0.57 4.03 -14.57
C ILE A 249 -0.19 4.42 -13.31
N SER A 250 -0.86 3.45 -12.69
CA SER A 250 -1.50 3.63 -11.38
C SER A 250 -0.44 3.66 -10.26
N PRO A 251 -0.23 4.81 -9.57
CA PRO A 251 0.78 4.89 -8.51
C PRO A 251 0.45 4.01 -7.30
N ILE A 252 -0.83 3.71 -7.11
CA ILE A 252 -1.29 2.91 -5.98
C ILE A 252 -1.08 1.43 -6.24
N CYS A 253 -1.19 0.99 -7.48
CA CYS A 253 -0.85 -0.38 -7.85
C CYS A 253 0.64 -0.68 -7.59
N LEU A 254 1.53 0.31 -7.73
CA LEU A 254 2.96 0.17 -7.39
C LEU A 254 3.20 -0.08 -5.90
N LEU A 255 2.25 0.30 -5.04
CA LEU A 255 2.31 0.01 -3.60
C LEU A 255 1.82 -1.40 -3.27
N SER A 256 1.06 -2.03 -4.17
CA SER A 256 0.41 -3.34 -3.94
C SER A 256 0.96 -4.49 -4.80
N THR A 257 1.91 -4.21 -5.69
CA THR A 257 2.54 -5.20 -6.58
C THR A 257 4.03 -4.94 -6.75
N SER A 258 4.78 -5.98 -7.11
CA SER A 258 6.20 -5.89 -7.42
C SER A 258 6.49 -5.72 -8.92
N THR A 259 5.47 -5.75 -9.79
CA THR A 259 5.59 -5.75 -11.25
C THR A 259 4.95 -4.51 -11.87
N LEU A 260 5.76 -3.59 -12.42
CA LEU A 260 5.29 -2.34 -13.06
C LEU A 260 4.26 -2.59 -14.17
N MET A 261 4.47 -3.62 -14.98
CA MET A 261 3.55 -4.03 -16.05
C MET A 261 2.11 -4.29 -15.60
N ASP A 262 1.92 -4.71 -14.35
CA ASP A 262 0.57 -4.97 -13.81
C ASP A 262 -0.22 -3.67 -13.58
N CYS A 263 0.49 -2.55 -13.48
CA CYS A 263 -0.01 -1.23 -13.12
C CYS A 263 -0.21 -0.28 -14.29
N VAL A 264 0.16 -0.71 -15.51
CA VAL A 264 -0.04 0.05 -16.73
C VAL A 264 -1.53 0.18 -17.01
N SER A 265 -1.97 1.42 -17.20
CA SER A 265 -3.36 1.74 -17.50
C SER A 265 -3.64 1.71 -19.00
N THR A 266 -4.92 1.64 -19.35
CA THR A 266 -5.41 1.47 -20.71
C THR A 266 -5.37 2.72 -21.58
N ASP A 267 -5.16 3.89 -20.96
CA ASP A 267 -5.10 5.15 -21.67
C ASP A 267 -3.67 5.38 -22.18
N THR A 268 -3.54 5.44 -23.51
CA THR A 268 -2.25 5.51 -24.23
C THR A 268 -2.14 6.74 -25.13
N ASP A 269 -3.18 7.61 -25.13
CA ASP A 269 -3.31 8.75 -26.04
C ASP A 269 -3.34 10.11 -25.32
N SER A 270 -3.10 10.17 -24.00
CA SER A 270 -3.12 11.43 -23.26
C SER A 270 -1.80 12.21 -23.35
N THR A 271 -1.89 13.46 -23.83
CA THR A 271 -0.91 14.51 -23.52
C THR A 271 -0.97 14.79 -22.02
N GLY A 272 0.15 14.69 -21.31
CA GLY A 272 0.19 14.81 -19.85
C GLY A 272 1.54 15.30 -19.36
N SER A 273 1.75 15.21 -18.05
CA SER A 273 3.05 15.52 -17.45
C SER A 273 3.86 14.24 -17.29
N ALA A 274 5.09 14.24 -17.80
CA ALA A 274 6.02 13.13 -17.62
C ALA A 274 6.52 13.12 -16.17
N LEU A 275 6.77 11.94 -15.63
CA LEU A 275 7.27 11.77 -14.28
C LEU A 275 8.79 11.95 -14.25
N PHE A 276 9.28 12.99 -13.59
CA PHE A 276 10.69 13.19 -13.31
C PHE A 276 11.01 12.77 -11.88
N LEU A 277 11.94 11.83 -11.72
CA LEU A 277 12.29 11.24 -10.43
C LEU A 277 13.73 11.58 -10.03
N THR A 278 13.92 11.87 -8.75
CA THR A 278 15.23 11.97 -8.10
C THR A 278 15.27 11.00 -6.94
N CYS A 279 16.18 10.03 -7.02
CA CYS A 279 16.51 9.11 -5.93
C CYS A 279 17.82 9.54 -5.27
N SER A 280 18.12 9.02 -4.09
CA SER A 280 19.34 9.33 -3.34
C SER A 280 20.62 8.79 -3.98
N ASP A 281 20.54 7.70 -4.75
CA ASP A 281 21.67 6.91 -5.32
C ASP A 281 22.53 6.22 -4.25
N SER A 282 22.77 6.85 -3.10
CA SER A 282 23.76 6.38 -2.14
C SER A 282 23.26 5.84 -0.82
N VAL A 283 22.05 6.21 -0.40
CA VAL A 283 21.47 5.77 0.87
C VAL A 283 20.05 5.26 0.72
N ARG A 284 19.64 4.30 1.54
CA ARG A 284 18.23 3.93 1.68
C ARG A 284 17.90 3.56 3.13
N LEU A 285 16.67 3.84 3.52
CA LEU A 285 16.10 3.38 4.78
C LEU A 285 15.10 2.26 4.50
N VAL A 286 15.40 1.06 4.98
CA VAL A 286 14.61 -0.14 4.69
C VAL A 286 13.97 -0.70 5.96
N HIS A 287 12.87 -1.44 5.81
CA HIS A 287 12.09 -2.02 6.91
C HIS A 287 11.57 -1.00 7.95
N GLY A 288 11.46 0.28 7.59
CA GLY A 288 10.79 1.28 8.43
C GLY A 288 9.35 1.58 8.00
N SER A 289 8.68 2.43 8.78
CA SER A 289 7.28 2.81 8.56
C SER A 289 7.09 3.96 7.56
N SER A 290 8.18 4.66 7.22
CA SER A 290 8.20 5.79 6.28
C SER A 290 9.50 5.82 5.50
N LEU A 291 9.60 6.68 4.49
CA LEU A 291 10.86 6.94 3.77
C LEU A 291 11.95 7.59 4.63
N CYS A 292 11.57 8.11 5.81
CA CYS A 292 12.44 8.81 6.73
C CYS A 292 12.75 8.00 8.00
N SER A 293 12.38 6.72 8.04
CA SER A 293 12.69 5.82 9.14
C SER A 293 13.05 4.43 8.63
N GLY A 294 13.95 3.73 9.31
CA GLY A 294 14.31 2.35 8.97
C GLY A 294 15.76 2.01 9.28
N ARG A 295 16.19 0.82 8.86
CA ARG A 295 17.60 0.42 8.86
C ARG A 295 18.35 1.17 7.76
N LEU A 296 19.49 1.75 8.11
CA LEU A 296 20.35 2.47 7.18
C LEU A 296 21.19 1.49 6.36
N GLU A 297 21.04 1.57 5.04
CA GLU A 297 21.92 0.91 4.09
C GLU A 297 22.57 1.96 3.18
N VAL A 298 23.88 1.84 2.99
CA VAL A 298 24.69 2.74 2.16
C VAL A 298 25.26 1.93 1.00
N ARG A 299 25.35 2.57 -0.16
CA ARG A 299 25.86 1.95 -1.38
C ARG A 299 27.39 2.01 -1.43
N SER A 300 28.03 0.86 -1.60
CA SER A 300 29.48 0.75 -1.88
C SER A 300 29.74 -0.30 -2.94
N ASN A 301 30.61 0.02 -3.91
CA ASN A 301 31.03 -0.89 -4.98
C ASN A 301 29.86 -1.63 -5.66
N GLN A 302 28.77 -0.91 -5.97
CA GLN A 302 27.56 -1.47 -6.59
C GLN A 302 26.77 -2.47 -5.73
N SER A 303 27.02 -2.50 -4.42
CA SER A 303 26.28 -3.31 -3.44
C SER A 303 25.77 -2.44 -2.30
N TRP A 304 24.67 -2.84 -1.67
CA TRP A 304 24.16 -2.21 -0.46
C TRP A 304 24.78 -2.87 0.76
N SER A 305 25.15 -2.09 1.75
CA SER A 305 25.68 -2.61 3.00
C SER A 305 25.06 -1.89 4.19
N SER A 306 24.74 -2.65 5.23
CA SER A 306 24.19 -2.10 6.47
C SER A 306 25.31 -1.46 7.30
N VAL A 307 25.06 -0.28 7.84
CA VAL A 307 26.05 0.43 8.67
C VAL A 307 25.94 -0.02 10.13
N CYS A 308 27.05 -0.20 10.84
CA CYS A 308 27.01 -0.51 12.27
C CYS A 308 26.58 0.72 13.08
N GLU A 309 25.80 0.52 14.15
CA GLU A 309 25.38 1.61 15.04
C GLU A 309 26.59 2.30 15.72
N GLU A 310 27.65 1.56 16.02
CA GLU A 310 28.87 2.08 16.64
C GLU A 310 29.73 2.96 15.72
N ASP A 311 29.48 2.89 14.41
CA ASP A 311 30.25 3.58 13.36
C ASP A 311 29.49 4.80 12.78
N LEU A 312 28.39 5.22 13.41
CA LEU A 312 27.61 6.39 13.02
C LEU A 312 27.59 7.45 14.11
N ASP A 313 27.88 8.68 13.72
CA ASP A 313 27.72 9.85 14.57
C ASP A 313 26.55 10.77 14.13
N LEU A 314 26.38 11.87 14.86
CA LEU A 314 25.31 12.84 14.57
C LEU A 314 25.51 13.56 13.22
N ASN A 315 26.75 13.79 12.80
CA ASN A 315 27.04 14.44 11.53
C ASN A 315 26.72 13.50 10.36
N ASP A 316 27.05 12.21 10.47
CA ASP A 316 26.70 11.21 9.47
C ASP A 316 25.19 11.14 9.27
N THR A 317 24.43 11.06 10.38
CA THR A 317 22.97 11.03 10.32
C THR A 317 22.38 12.33 9.78
N GLN A 318 22.99 13.48 10.06
CA GLN A 318 22.57 14.75 9.49
C GLN A 318 22.74 14.77 7.96
N VAL A 319 23.83 14.21 7.44
CA VAL A 319 24.03 14.06 5.98
C VAL A 319 22.97 13.12 5.39
N VAL A 320 22.75 11.94 5.99
CA VAL A 320 21.73 10.98 5.53
C VAL A 320 20.34 11.62 5.46
N CYS A 321 19.91 12.28 6.55
CA CYS A 321 18.58 12.88 6.61
C CYS A 321 18.42 14.06 5.65
N ARG A 322 19.50 14.81 5.40
CA ARG A 322 19.51 15.87 4.39
C ARG A 322 19.42 15.31 2.98
N GLU A 323 20.20 14.27 2.66
CA GLU A 323 20.19 13.61 1.35
C GLU A 323 18.80 13.06 1.01
N LEU A 324 18.12 12.47 1.99
CA LEU A 324 16.75 11.96 1.85
C LEU A 324 15.66 13.05 1.88
N GLY A 325 16.01 14.32 2.14
CA GLY A 325 15.02 15.39 2.30
C GLY A 325 14.09 15.18 3.51
N CYS A 326 14.58 14.50 4.54
CA CYS A 326 13.83 14.10 5.73
C CYS A 326 14.03 15.04 6.94
N GLY A 327 14.74 16.15 6.76
CA GLY A 327 14.94 17.16 7.81
C GLY A 327 16.11 16.84 8.73
N ALA A 328 15.98 17.20 10.02
CA ALA A 328 17.04 17.01 11.01
C ALA A 328 17.20 15.52 11.38
N PRO A 329 18.35 15.06 11.90
CA PRO A 329 18.47 13.69 12.41
C PRO A 329 17.62 13.48 13.68
N GLY A 330 17.08 12.28 13.86
CA GLY A 330 16.34 11.87 15.05
C GLY A 330 16.95 10.63 15.70
N LEU A 331 16.20 9.98 16.61
CA LEU A 331 16.70 8.90 17.46
C LEU A 331 17.28 7.72 16.64
N LEU A 332 18.49 7.30 17.01
CA LEU A 332 19.14 6.08 16.50
C LEU A 332 18.70 4.88 17.36
N GLN A 333 18.06 3.87 16.75
CA GLN A 333 17.71 2.61 17.42
C GLN A 333 18.07 1.44 16.51
N GLY A 334 19.28 0.88 16.66
CA GLY A 334 19.82 -0.20 15.82
C GLY A 334 19.25 -1.61 16.05
N GLY A 335 18.28 -1.78 16.94
CA GLY A 335 17.67 -3.10 17.21
C GLY A 335 16.26 -3.31 16.64
N LEU A 336 15.58 -2.23 16.22
CA LEU A 336 14.13 -2.29 15.95
C LEU A 336 13.75 -2.69 14.53
N TYR A 337 14.68 -2.59 13.58
CA TYR A 337 14.40 -2.79 12.15
C TYR A 337 14.94 -4.12 11.59
N GLY A 338 15.31 -5.05 12.48
CA GLY A 338 15.80 -6.40 12.19
C GLY A 338 17.32 -6.48 11.91
N GLU A 339 17.93 -7.63 12.21
CA GLU A 339 19.32 -7.93 11.83
C GLU A 339 19.43 -8.07 10.30
N GLY A 340 20.47 -7.47 9.72
CA GLY A 340 20.61 -7.30 8.27
C GLY A 340 20.97 -8.57 7.51
N GLU A 341 20.28 -8.84 6.40
CA GLU A 341 20.69 -9.81 5.37
C GLU A 341 21.80 -9.26 4.46
N ALA A 342 22.01 -7.94 4.47
CA ALA A 342 23.02 -7.26 3.65
C ALA A 342 24.42 -7.33 4.29
N PRO A 343 25.50 -7.35 3.47
CA PRO A 343 26.87 -7.26 3.97
C PRO A 343 27.05 -6.06 4.90
N VAL A 344 27.90 -6.20 5.92
CA VAL A 344 28.19 -5.13 6.88
C VAL A 344 29.14 -4.11 6.24
N TRP A 345 28.81 -2.84 6.38
CA TRP A 345 29.63 -1.71 5.96
C TRP A 345 30.95 -1.70 6.74
N THR A 346 32.07 -1.58 6.04
CA THR A 346 33.39 -1.94 6.58
C THR A 346 34.25 -0.75 7.03
N SER A 347 33.77 0.47 6.86
CA SER A 347 34.51 1.71 7.18
C SER A 347 33.63 2.73 7.89
N GLU A 348 34.10 3.30 8.99
CA GLU A 348 33.45 4.45 9.64
C GLU A 348 33.19 5.58 8.62
N LEU A 349 31.96 6.11 8.63
CA LEU A 349 31.63 7.34 7.95
C LEU A 349 32.18 8.49 8.81
N GLN A 350 32.83 9.46 8.17
CA GLN A 350 33.44 10.59 8.86
C GLN A 350 32.95 11.87 8.20
N CYS A 351 31.64 12.08 8.22
CA CYS A 351 31.02 13.28 7.69
C CYS A 351 31.34 14.50 8.57
N GLU A 352 31.58 15.65 7.94
CA GLU A 352 31.68 16.96 8.60
C GLU A 352 30.29 17.54 8.93
N GLY A 353 29.23 16.99 8.33
CA GLY A 353 27.83 17.36 8.56
C GLY A 353 27.28 18.39 7.55
N ASN A 354 28.09 18.83 6.59
CA ASN A 354 27.72 19.81 5.56
C ASN A 354 27.62 19.23 4.13
N GLU A 355 27.96 17.95 3.97
CA GLU A 355 27.98 17.23 2.71
C GLU A 355 26.59 17.04 2.09
N SER A 356 26.51 17.09 0.76
CA SER A 356 25.25 16.86 0.04
C SER A 356 24.81 15.39 0.06
N ALA A 357 25.76 14.47 0.02
CA ALA A 357 25.51 13.03 0.01
C ALA A 357 26.53 12.28 0.87
N VAL A 358 26.15 11.10 1.37
CA VAL A 358 27.01 10.25 2.21
C VAL A 358 28.29 9.82 1.48
N LEU A 359 28.24 9.68 0.15
CA LEU A 359 29.43 9.35 -0.64
C LEU A 359 30.48 10.45 -0.69
N ASP A 360 30.09 11.70 -0.39
CA ASP A 360 31.00 12.85 -0.32
C ASP A 360 31.78 12.88 1.02
N CYS A 361 31.31 12.12 2.02
CA CYS A 361 31.98 12.04 3.32
C CYS A 361 33.31 11.27 3.22
N ARG A 362 34.24 11.63 4.10
CA ARG A 362 35.48 10.87 4.26
C ARG A 362 35.18 9.49 4.83
N ARG A 363 35.97 8.50 4.42
CA ARG A 363 35.88 7.11 4.91
C ARG A 363 37.17 6.75 5.61
N SER A 364 37.05 6.06 6.74
CA SER A 364 38.23 5.53 7.40
C SER A 364 38.89 4.44 6.54
N SER A 365 40.22 4.39 6.56
CA SER A 365 41.01 3.41 5.80
C SER A 365 41.12 2.04 6.49
N SER A 366 40.26 1.75 7.46
CA SER A 366 40.35 0.55 8.30
C SER A 366 39.85 -0.70 7.56
N ALA A 367 40.51 -1.84 7.82
CA ALA A 367 40.13 -3.15 7.31
C ALA A 367 38.76 -3.59 7.84
N ALA A 368 38.08 -4.47 7.08
CA ALA A 368 36.76 -5.01 7.38
C ALA A 368 36.60 -5.41 8.86
N LYS A 369 35.88 -4.58 9.61
CA LYS A 369 35.40 -4.91 10.95
C LYS A 369 33.99 -5.50 10.80
N THR A 370 33.73 -6.59 11.50
CA THR A 370 32.36 -7.04 11.81
C THR A 370 31.84 -6.22 12.97
N CYS A 371 30.59 -5.73 12.94
CA CYS A 371 30.00 -4.96 14.04
C CYS A 371 30.22 -5.69 15.36
N SER A 372 30.88 -5.05 16.33
CA SER A 372 31.38 -5.70 17.55
C SER A 372 30.23 -6.24 18.42
N ASN A 373 29.04 -5.63 18.31
CA ASN A 373 27.80 -6.00 19.00
C ASN A 373 26.65 -6.46 18.09
N GLY A 374 26.88 -6.62 16.77
CA GLY A 374 25.93 -7.25 15.83
C GLY A 374 24.73 -6.44 15.35
N THR A 375 24.50 -5.20 15.81
CA THR A 375 23.30 -4.43 15.42
C THR A 375 23.54 -3.46 14.26
N ALA A 376 22.73 -3.62 13.20
CA ALA A 376 22.68 -2.68 12.08
C ALA A 376 21.99 -1.38 12.51
N ALA A 377 22.52 -0.24 12.12
CA ALA A 377 22.00 1.05 12.50
C ALA A 377 20.58 1.29 11.98
N GLY A 378 19.69 1.65 12.89
CA GLY A 378 18.37 2.17 12.60
C GLY A 378 18.38 3.68 12.76
N LEU A 379 17.92 4.39 11.74
CA LEU A 379 17.79 5.84 11.75
C LEU A 379 16.33 6.21 11.58
N THR A 380 15.86 7.09 12.46
CA THR A 380 14.66 7.88 12.21
C THR A 380 15.12 9.31 12.05
N CYS A 381 15.02 9.87 10.86
CA CYS A 381 15.13 11.31 10.67
C CYS A 381 13.97 11.99 11.40
N SER A 382 14.08 13.29 11.66
CA SER A 382 13.05 14.13 12.26
C SER A 382 11.86 14.27 11.30
N ASP A 383 11.15 13.16 11.10
CA ASP A 383 9.73 13.17 10.86
C ASP A 383 8.98 11.85 11.17
N PRO A 384 8.94 11.40 12.44
CA PRO A 384 7.80 10.66 12.96
C PRO A 384 6.63 11.60 13.35
N GLY A 385 6.71 12.92 13.09
CA GLY A 385 5.83 13.94 13.69
C GLY A 385 5.28 15.00 12.74
N GLY A 386 5.42 14.85 11.43
CA GLY A 386 4.96 15.79 10.39
C GLY A 386 3.47 15.70 10.15
N VAL A 387 2.72 15.18 11.12
CA VAL A 387 1.29 14.98 11.10
C VAL A 387 0.77 15.41 12.46
N ARG A 388 -0.28 16.22 12.48
CA ARG A 388 -0.93 16.64 13.72
C ARG A 388 -2.40 16.91 13.52
N LEU A 389 -3.15 16.84 14.62
CA LEU A 389 -4.53 17.32 14.69
C LEU A 389 -4.57 18.63 15.46
N VAL A 390 -5.11 19.70 14.85
CA VAL A 390 -5.16 21.05 15.45
C VAL A 390 -6.59 21.54 15.65
N GLY A 391 -6.76 22.54 16.51
CA GLY A 391 -8.04 23.22 16.70
C GLY A 391 -8.96 22.61 17.77
N GLN A 392 -8.59 21.46 18.35
CA GLN A 392 -9.26 20.91 19.53
C GLN A 392 -8.30 20.73 20.73
N PRO A 393 -8.82 20.61 21.96
CA PRO A 393 -8.00 20.48 23.16
C PRO A 393 -7.17 19.19 23.23
N SER A 394 -7.61 18.12 22.55
CA SER A 394 -6.92 16.82 22.52
C SER A 394 -5.97 16.74 21.33
N ARG A 395 -4.76 16.20 21.54
CA ARG A 395 -3.83 15.88 20.44
C ARG A 395 -4.37 14.82 19.47
N CYS A 396 -5.40 14.09 19.89
CA CYS A 396 -6.03 13.00 19.15
C CYS A 396 -7.36 13.41 18.48
N ALA A 397 -7.64 14.72 18.37
CA ALA A 397 -8.82 15.23 17.70
C ALA A 397 -8.57 16.60 17.05
N GLY A 398 -9.17 16.86 15.89
CA GLY A 398 -9.12 18.16 15.21
C GLY A 398 -8.80 18.08 13.73
N THR A 399 -8.46 19.23 13.14
CA THR A 399 -8.11 19.35 11.72
C THR A 399 -6.75 18.72 11.46
N LEU A 400 -6.70 17.80 10.50
CA LEU A 400 -5.49 17.14 10.04
C LEU A 400 -4.60 18.13 9.29
N GLU A 401 -3.42 18.37 9.83
CA GLU A 401 -2.35 19.10 9.18
C GLU A 401 -1.14 18.19 8.96
N ILE A 402 -0.49 18.35 7.81
CA ILE A 402 0.75 17.66 7.46
C ILE A 402 1.84 18.71 7.20
N GLN A 403 3.05 18.44 7.69
CA GLN A 403 4.25 19.19 7.34
C GLN A 403 4.87 18.58 6.09
N TYR A 404 4.98 19.38 5.03
CA TYR A 404 5.66 18.98 3.81
C TYR A 404 6.56 20.13 3.35
N GLN A 405 7.82 19.81 3.03
CA GLN A 405 8.87 20.79 2.68
C GLN A 405 9.00 21.94 3.70
N GLY A 406 8.87 21.63 5.00
CA GLY A 406 8.97 22.62 6.08
C GLY A 406 7.70 23.42 6.36
N HIS A 407 6.64 23.28 5.56
CA HIS A 407 5.39 24.03 5.72
C HIS A 407 4.25 23.15 6.27
N TRP A 408 3.61 23.62 7.34
CA TRP A 408 2.37 23.03 7.88
C TRP A 408 1.17 23.56 7.10
N ARG A 409 0.35 22.64 6.55
CA ARG A 409 -0.93 22.98 5.93
C ARG A 409 -1.99 21.94 6.26
N PRO A 410 -3.27 22.33 6.30
CA PRO A 410 -4.37 21.38 6.43
C PRO A 410 -4.46 20.47 5.21
N VAL A 411 -4.99 19.27 5.42
CA VAL A 411 -5.29 18.33 4.35
C VAL A 411 -6.69 18.60 3.80
N GLY A 412 -6.79 18.75 2.48
CA GLY A 412 -8.07 18.96 1.80
C GLY A 412 -8.86 17.69 1.56
N ASP A 413 -10.19 17.81 1.48
CA ASP A 413 -11.11 16.72 1.11
C ASP A 413 -11.96 17.09 -0.11
N TYR A 414 -11.29 17.47 -1.19
CA TYR A 414 -11.93 17.93 -2.43
C TYR A 414 -12.86 16.87 -3.03
N PHE A 415 -12.40 15.62 -3.08
CA PHE A 415 -13.12 14.50 -3.70
C PHE A 415 -13.98 13.69 -2.72
N LYS A 416 -14.12 14.11 -1.45
CA LYS A 416 -14.87 13.37 -0.41
C LYS A 416 -14.42 11.91 -0.28
N ARG A 417 -13.11 11.70 -0.28
CA ARG A 417 -12.49 10.36 -0.29
C ARG A 417 -12.11 9.87 1.10
N TRP A 418 -12.06 10.77 2.08
CA TRP A 418 -11.72 10.44 3.46
C TRP A 418 -12.86 9.68 4.16
N ASP A 419 -12.50 8.57 4.81
CA ASP A 419 -13.39 7.68 5.53
C ASP A 419 -12.76 7.18 6.84
N LEU A 420 -13.51 6.38 7.63
CA LEU A 420 -13.03 5.82 8.89
C LEU A 420 -11.77 4.97 8.76
N LYS A 421 -11.52 4.31 7.60
CA LYS A 421 -10.29 3.54 7.40
C LYS A 421 -9.09 4.48 7.28
N SER A 422 -9.19 5.50 6.44
CA SER A 422 -8.13 6.52 6.32
C SER A 422 -7.92 7.30 7.61
N GLY A 423 -8.99 7.65 8.34
CA GLY A 423 -8.87 8.26 9.65
C GLY A 423 -8.20 7.33 10.66
N SER A 424 -8.46 6.02 10.60
CA SER A 424 -7.81 5.06 11.50
C SER A 424 -6.32 4.96 11.23
N ALA A 425 -5.88 5.05 9.98
CA ALA A 425 -4.45 5.14 9.66
C ALA A 425 -3.80 6.39 10.28
N VAL A 426 -4.49 7.54 10.26
CA VAL A 426 -4.05 8.77 10.96
C VAL A 426 -3.99 8.57 12.47
N CYS A 427 -5.04 8.00 13.07
CA CYS A 427 -5.08 7.76 14.50
C CYS A 427 -4.01 6.76 14.97
N GLN A 428 -3.72 5.73 14.18
CA GLN A 428 -2.65 4.78 14.45
C GLN A 428 -1.27 5.46 14.35
N HIS A 429 -1.05 6.30 13.34
CA HIS A 429 0.20 7.05 13.20
C HIS A 429 0.48 7.97 14.38
N LEU A 430 -0.57 8.56 14.98
CA LEU A 430 -0.45 9.46 16.13
C LEU A 430 -0.47 8.74 17.49
N ASP A 431 -0.47 7.40 17.51
CA ASP A 431 -0.65 6.58 18.71
C ASP A 431 -1.92 6.95 19.50
N CYS A 432 -3.01 7.20 18.78
CA CYS A 432 -4.32 7.62 19.29
C CYS A 432 -5.43 6.56 19.08
N GLY A 433 -5.06 5.32 18.77
CA GLY A 433 -6.00 4.22 18.53
C GLY A 433 -6.65 4.26 17.14
N SER A 434 -7.96 4.06 17.06
CA SER A 434 -8.73 4.01 15.80
C SER A 434 -9.59 5.26 15.60
N ALA A 435 -10.03 5.55 14.37
CA ALA A 435 -10.93 6.67 14.13
C ALA A 435 -12.35 6.39 14.65
N VAL A 436 -12.88 7.36 15.38
CA VAL A 436 -14.28 7.44 15.83
C VAL A 436 -15.11 8.22 14.82
N SER A 437 -14.55 9.30 14.26
CA SER A 437 -15.19 10.06 13.20
C SER A 437 -14.16 10.72 12.28
N VAL A 438 -14.58 10.92 11.04
CA VAL A 438 -13.86 11.69 10.02
C VAL A 438 -14.88 12.61 9.36
N ASN A 439 -14.68 13.91 9.50
CA ASN A 439 -15.62 14.94 9.05
C ASN A 439 -14.92 15.93 8.13
N ARG A 440 -15.69 16.52 7.21
CA ARG A 440 -15.23 17.64 6.40
C ARG A 440 -15.45 18.94 7.16
N THR A 441 -14.40 19.71 7.39
CA THR A 441 -14.51 21.08 7.86
C THR A 441 -14.62 22.02 6.68
N HIS A 442 -15.53 22.99 6.76
CA HIS A 442 -15.61 24.09 5.82
C HIS A 442 -15.20 25.37 6.53
N ASN A 443 -14.14 26.00 6.05
CA ASN A 443 -13.71 27.33 6.48
C ASN A 443 -14.28 28.38 5.51
N SER A 444 -14.58 29.59 5.99
CA SER A 444 -15.17 30.64 5.14
C SER A 444 -14.14 31.34 4.24
N THR A 445 -12.87 30.96 4.33
CA THR A 445 -11.77 31.53 3.55
C THR A 445 -11.03 30.38 2.89
N ASP A 446 -10.83 30.49 1.58
CA ASP A 446 -9.94 29.59 0.88
C ASP A 446 -8.51 29.82 1.41
N ARG A 447 -7.85 28.71 1.75
CA ARG A 447 -6.48 28.70 2.22
C ARG A 447 -5.74 27.56 1.53
N PRO A 448 -4.41 27.62 1.41
CA PRO A 448 -3.72 26.59 0.68
C PRO A 448 -3.67 25.30 1.50
N VAL A 449 -4.17 24.21 0.91
CA VAL A 449 -4.25 22.87 1.52
C VAL A 449 -3.34 21.86 0.80
N TRP A 450 -2.91 20.82 1.51
CA TRP A 450 -2.24 19.69 0.87
C TRP A 450 -3.25 18.74 0.24
N ARG A 451 -2.96 18.31 -1.00
CA ARG A 451 -3.63 17.14 -1.59
C ARG A 451 -2.91 15.88 -1.11
N VAL A 452 -3.67 14.93 -0.59
CA VAL A 452 -3.14 13.68 -0.08
C VAL A 452 -3.84 12.51 -0.77
N SER A 453 -3.06 11.52 -1.19
CA SER A 453 -3.60 10.26 -1.69
C SER A 453 -4.17 9.45 -0.52
N VAL A 454 -5.48 9.57 -0.29
CA VAL A 454 -6.22 8.77 0.72
C VAL A 454 -5.98 7.26 0.59
N PRO A 455 -5.88 6.69 -0.63
CA PRO A 455 -5.51 5.29 -0.80
C PRO A 455 -4.10 4.96 -0.30
N CYS A 456 -3.10 5.80 -0.61
CA CYS A 456 -1.75 5.64 -0.08
C CYS A 456 -1.77 5.68 1.46
N VAL A 457 -2.56 6.58 2.05
CA VAL A 457 -2.76 6.68 3.50
C VAL A 457 -3.34 5.39 4.09
N LYS A 458 -4.21 4.68 3.37
CA LYS A 458 -4.79 3.42 3.84
C LYS A 458 -3.80 2.25 3.74
N LEU A 459 -2.93 2.26 2.75
CA LEU A 459 -1.97 1.18 2.47
C LEU A 459 -0.67 1.31 3.26
N THR A 460 -0.35 2.52 3.74
CA THR A 460 0.97 2.81 4.30
C THR A 460 0.86 3.63 5.59
N SER A 461 1.86 3.50 6.46
CA SER A 461 1.93 4.20 7.74
C SER A 461 2.67 5.55 7.66
N GLY A 462 3.32 5.86 6.54
CA GLY A 462 4.02 7.12 6.27
C GLY A 462 3.12 8.16 5.59
N LEU A 463 2.29 8.87 6.37
CA LEU A 463 1.29 9.80 5.82
C LEU A 463 1.89 10.96 5.00
N ARG A 464 3.06 11.46 5.40
CA ARG A 464 3.83 12.47 4.65
C ARG A 464 4.21 11.97 3.26
N ASP A 465 4.53 10.68 3.15
CA ASP A 465 4.95 10.05 1.89
C ASP A 465 3.80 9.96 0.88
N CYS A 466 2.56 10.21 1.33
CA CYS A 466 1.32 10.21 0.55
C CYS A 466 0.84 11.61 0.12
N VAL A 467 1.58 12.68 0.48
CA VAL A 467 1.30 14.04 0.00
C VAL A 467 1.64 14.11 -1.48
N GLY A 468 0.67 14.55 -2.28
CA GLY A 468 0.85 14.79 -3.70
C GLY A 468 1.66 16.07 -3.93
N GLN A 469 2.43 16.12 -5.00
CA GLN A 469 3.44 17.15 -5.19
C GLN A 469 2.96 18.45 -5.85
N TYR A 470 1.70 18.50 -6.28
CA TYR A 470 1.12 19.71 -6.87
C TYR A 470 1.16 20.89 -5.89
N ASP A 471 1.24 22.10 -6.45
CA ASP A 471 1.09 23.34 -5.68
C ASP A 471 -0.16 23.25 -4.78
N PRO A 472 -0.05 23.72 -3.52
CA PRO A 472 -1.17 23.71 -2.61
C PRO A 472 -2.31 24.52 -3.22
N TYR A 473 -3.48 23.89 -3.33
CA TYR A 473 -4.66 24.55 -3.88
C TYR A 473 -5.35 25.32 -2.77
N ASP A 474 -5.93 26.45 -3.14
CA ASP A 474 -6.87 27.14 -2.30
C ASP A 474 -8.17 26.32 -2.23
N ASP A 475 -8.44 25.77 -1.05
CA ASP A 475 -9.68 25.05 -0.75
C ASP A 475 -10.24 25.55 0.59
N SER A 476 -11.56 25.71 0.62
CA SER A 476 -12.31 25.97 1.84
C SER A 476 -12.45 24.73 2.72
N SER A 477 -12.17 23.54 2.18
CA SER A 477 -12.40 22.28 2.87
C SER A 477 -11.17 21.63 3.50
N GLY A 478 -11.32 21.22 4.76
CA GLY A 478 -10.33 20.45 5.51
C GLY A 478 -10.88 19.11 6.00
N VAL A 479 -9.99 18.25 6.48
CA VAL A 479 -10.33 16.98 7.13
C VAL A 479 -10.18 17.10 8.63
N ASP A 480 -11.25 16.85 9.38
CA ASP A 480 -11.21 16.69 10.83
C ASP A 480 -11.29 15.21 11.20
N VAL A 481 -10.37 14.76 12.05
CA VAL A 481 -10.30 13.38 12.54
C VAL A 481 -10.47 13.38 14.05
N VAL A 482 -11.24 12.42 14.56
CA VAL A 482 -11.40 12.17 16.00
C VAL A 482 -11.06 10.72 16.27
N CYS A 483 -10.11 10.48 17.16
CA CYS A 483 -9.60 9.15 17.48
C CYS A 483 -10.15 8.58 18.80
N SER A 484 -10.02 7.27 18.98
CA SER A 484 -10.61 6.51 20.09
C SER A 484 -9.90 6.71 21.43
N ASP A 485 -8.66 7.21 21.43
CA ASP A 485 -7.93 7.54 22.67
C ASP A 485 -8.57 8.71 23.47
N LEU A 486 -9.72 9.20 23.00
CA LEU A 486 -10.68 9.96 23.80
C LEU A 486 -11.32 9.16 24.97
N LEU A 487 -11.23 7.82 25.00
CA LEU A 487 -11.89 7.00 26.01
C LEU A 487 -10.88 6.12 26.77
N PRO A 488 -10.16 6.66 27.78
CA PRO A 488 -9.63 5.79 28.83
C PRO A 488 -10.78 4.96 29.41
N GLN A 489 -10.58 3.65 29.56
CA GLN A 489 -11.60 2.78 30.16
C GLN A 489 -12.10 3.40 31.47
N PRO A 490 -13.42 3.61 31.65
CA PRO A 490 -13.93 4.17 32.88
C PRO A 490 -13.60 3.20 34.01
N ASN A 491 -13.09 3.71 35.12
CA ASN A 491 -12.90 2.89 36.30
C ASN A 491 -14.27 2.71 36.97
N ILE A 492 -14.69 1.44 37.06
CA ILE A 492 -15.99 1.03 37.58
C ILE A 492 -15.76 0.37 38.93
N SER A 493 -16.37 0.93 39.98
CA SER A 493 -16.34 0.37 41.33
C SER A 493 -17.75 0.16 41.88
N LEU A 494 -17.90 -0.78 42.82
CA LEU A 494 -19.13 -1.01 43.57
C LEU A 494 -18.92 -0.68 45.05
N SER A 495 -19.99 -0.27 45.74
CA SER A 495 -19.97 -0.01 47.18
C SER A 495 -19.56 -1.25 48.00
N ASP A 496 -18.62 -1.06 48.93
CA ASP A 496 -18.07 -2.10 49.82
C ASP A 496 -19.16 -2.76 50.69
N GLY A 497 -19.48 -4.03 50.42
CA GLY A 497 -20.46 -4.73 51.26
C GLY A 497 -20.66 -6.22 51.03
N VAL A 498 -20.29 -6.79 49.86
CA VAL A 498 -20.52 -8.22 49.58
C VAL A 498 -19.49 -8.72 48.57
N PHE A 499 -18.42 -9.39 49.03
CA PHE A 499 -17.31 -9.76 48.15
C PHE A 499 -17.08 -11.27 48.01
N GLY A 500 -16.99 -11.70 46.75
CA GLY A 500 -16.12 -12.76 46.28
C GLY A 500 -15.62 -12.36 44.89
N VAL A 501 -14.35 -11.93 44.79
CA VAL A 501 -13.74 -11.48 43.51
C VAL A 501 -13.27 -12.70 42.73
N TYR A 502 -13.68 -12.81 41.46
CA TYR A 502 -13.05 -13.68 40.46
C TYR A 502 -12.84 -12.90 39.16
N GLN A 503 -11.93 -13.39 38.31
CA GLN A 503 -11.32 -12.71 37.15
C GLN A 503 -12.26 -12.14 36.06
N GLN A 504 -13.60 -12.23 36.20
CA GLN A 504 -14.56 -11.79 35.16
C GLN A 504 -15.87 -11.16 35.70
N GLY A 505 -15.85 -10.45 36.84
CA GLY A 505 -16.97 -9.55 37.21
C GLY A 505 -17.30 -9.43 38.70
N PHE A 506 -18.39 -8.72 39.01
CA PHE A 506 -18.89 -8.47 40.37
C PHE A 506 -20.09 -9.38 40.70
N ARG A 507 -20.18 -9.88 41.94
CA ARG A 507 -21.37 -10.58 42.46
C ARG A 507 -22.02 -9.72 43.54
N VAL A 508 -23.34 -9.56 43.48
CA VAL A 508 -24.12 -8.84 44.50
C VAL A 508 -25.08 -9.82 45.16
N LEU A 509 -25.28 -9.70 46.48
CA LEU A 509 -26.31 -10.46 47.19
C LEU A 509 -27.69 -10.01 46.70
N VAL A 510 -28.51 -10.99 46.31
CA VAL A 510 -29.90 -10.75 45.92
C VAL A 510 -30.64 -10.10 47.09
N GLY A 511 -31.24 -8.92 46.85
CA GLY A 511 -31.97 -8.14 47.86
C GLY A 511 -31.15 -7.08 48.59
N SER A 512 -29.87 -6.87 48.25
CA SER A 512 -29.06 -5.76 48.78
C SER A 512 -28.98 -4.61 47.78
N ASP A 513 -29.15 -3.38 48.26
CA ASP A 513 -28.91 -2.18 47.47
C ASP A 513 -27.40 -2.00 47.26
N PHE A 514 -27.03 -1.60 46.04
CA PHE A 514 -25.63 -1.33 45.71
C PHE A 514 -25.51 -0.12 44.79
N THR A 515 -24.36 0.54 44.87
CA THR A 515 -24.05 1.68 43.99
C THR A 515 -22.96 1.29 43.02
N ILE A 516 -23.18 1.49 41.72
CA ILE A 516 -22.13 1.45 40.71
C ILE A 516 -21.59 2.87 40.56
N THR A 517 -20.30 3.04 40.76
CA THR A 517 -19.59 4.29 40.51
C THR A 517 -18.77 4.16 39.25
N CYS A 518 -19.08 4.97 38.24
CA CYS A 518 -18.29 5.08 37.02
C CYS A 518 -17.45 6.36 37.09
N SER A 519 -16.17 6.26 36.71
CA SER A 519 -15.23 7.37 36.81
C SER A 519 -14.27 7.45 35.63
N VAL A 520 -13.89 8.67 35.25
CA VAL A 520 -12.89 8.93 34.22
C VAL A 520 -11.82 9.89 34.74
N ARG A 521 -10.66 9.94 34.08
CA ARG A 521 -9.58 10.86 34.47
C ARG A 521 -10.03 12.33 34.29
N PRO A 522 -9.52 13.28 35.11
CA PRO A 522 -9.97 14.68 35.14
C PRO A 522 -9.75 15.50 33.86
N GLN A 523 -9.08 14.93 32.86
CA GLN A 523 -8.71 15.60 31.61
C GLN A 523 -9.89 15.95 30.68
N TYR A 524 -11.12 15.51 31.00
CA TYR A 524 -12.33 15.78 30.23
C TYR A 524 -13.41 16.45 31.10
N PRO A 525 -13.72 17.75 30.91
CA PRO A 525 -14.83 18.41 31.58
C PRO A 525 -16.17 18.11 30.89
N GLY A 526 -17.13 17.54 31.64
CA GLY A 526 -18.49 17.25 31.16
C GLY A 526 -18.69 15.84 30.59
N GLY A 527 -19.92 15.56 30.12
CA GLY A 527 -20.34 14.26 29.56
C GLY A 527 -21.46 13.57 30.35
N SER A 528 -21.85 12.37 29.94
CA SER A 528 -22.79 11.50 30.66
C SER A 528 -22.34 10.04 30.61
N PHE A 529 -22.67 9.30 31.67
CA PHE A 529 -22.51 7.86 31.73
C PHE A 529 -23.87 7.20 31.45
N GLN A 530 -23.86 6.13 30.67
CA GLN A 530 -25.05 5.32 30.40
C GLN A 530 -24.84 3.90 30.92
N LEU A 531 -25.78 3.43 31.73
CA LEU A 531 -25.81 2.06 32.25
C LEU A 531 -26.92 1.28 31.54
N ILE A 532 -26.54 0.20 30.85
CA ILE A 532 -27.45 -0.67 30.10
C ILE A 532 -27.36 -2.09 30.68
N SER A 533 -28.50 -2.67 31.04
CA SER A 533 -28.59 -4.03 31.57
C SER A 533 -29.17 -4.99 30.52
N ASP A 534 -28.50 -6.12 30.30
CA ASP A 534 -28.93 -7.19 29.39
C ASP A 534 -29.81 -8.23 30.10
N THR A 535 -30.93 -7.78 30.67
CA THR A 535 -31.89 -8.64 31.40
C THR A 535 -33.27 -8.62 30.73
N LYS A 536 -34.16 -9.55 31.11
CA LYS A 536 -35.55 -9.64 30.58
C LYS A 536 -36.36 -8.33 30.72
N LYS A 537 -35.93 -7.41 31.58
CA LYS A 537 -36.42 -6.02 31.68
C LYS A 537 -35.20 -5.09 31.62
N PRO A 538 -34.80 -4.62 30.44
CA PRO A 538 -33.57 -3.85 30.29
C PRO A 538 -33.69 -2.53 31.05
N LEU A 539 -32.70 -2.28 31.90
CA LEU A 539 -32.53 -1.00 32.58
C LEU A 539 -31.67 -0.10 31.67
N ASN A 540 -32.11 1.13 31.45
CA ASN A 540 -31.38 2.14 30.70
C ASN A 540 -31.37 3.45 31.49
N LEU A 541 -30.27 3.71 32.18
CA LEU A 541 -30.09 4.92 33.00
C LEU A 541 -28.97 5.76 32.43
N THR A 542 -29.21 7.07 32.29
CA THR A 542 -28.19 8.04 31.86
C THR A 542 -28.01 9.08 32.95
N MET A 543 -26.77 9.28 33.41
CA MET A 543 -26.43 10.23 34.46
C MET A 543 -25.35 11.20 33.95
N PRO A 544 -25.46 12.52 34.21
CA PRO A 544 -24.41 13.46 33.87
C PRO A 544 -23.15 13.21 34.71
N ALA A 545 -21.97 13.40 34.13
CA ALA A 545 -20.71 13.30 34.85
C ALA A 545 -20.51 14.55 35.75
N VAL A 546 -20.55 14.37 37.06
CA VAL A 546 -20.30 15.42 38.06
C VAL A 546 -18.92 15.16 38.67
N ASN A 547 -18.00 16.13 38.58
CA ASN A 547 -16.60 15.99 39.01
C ASN A 547 -15.88 14.76 38.40
N HIS A 548 -16.22 14.36 37.16
CA HIS A 548 -15.69 13.19 36.44
C HIS A 548 -16.20 11.82 36.92
N PHE A 549 -17.26 11.79 37.75
CA PHE A 549 -17.89 10.56 38.24
C PHE A 549 -19.41 10.58 38.01
N ALA A 550 -20.02 9.40 37.98
CA ALA A 550 -21.46 9.22 38.12
C ALA A 550 -21.77 8.03 39.02
N HIS A 551 -22.81 8.16 39.84
CA HIS A 551 -23.29 7.13 40.74
C HIS A 551 -24.64 6.61 40.28
N PHE A 552 -24.74 5.30 40.06
CA PHE A 552 -25.99 4.61 39.75
C PHE A 552 -26.42 3.82 40.98
N LEU A 553 -27.49 4.28 41.63
CA LEU A 553 -28.11 3.55 42.73
C LEU A 553 -29.01 2.47 42.13
N LEU A 554 -28.69 1.21 42.41
CA LEU A 554 -29.50 0.07 41.99
C LEU A 554 -30.11 -0.55 43.23
N SER A 555 -31.42 -0.35 43.37
CA SER A 555 -32.21 -1.19 44.26
C SER A 555 -32.34 -2.55 43.60
N ALA A 556 -32.06 -3.63 44.32
CA ALA A 556 -32.34 -4.97 43.84
C ALA A 556 -33.87 -5.13 43.72
N MET A 557 -34.45 -4.72 42.59
CA MET A 557 -35.85 -4.94 42.30
C MET A 557 -36.10 -6.45 42.29
N GLY A 558 -36.87 -6.89 43.29
CA GLY A 558 -37.16 -8.29 43.55
C GLY A 558 -37.60 -9.03 42.29
N TYR A 559 -36.97 -10.18 42.09
CA TYR A 559 -37.61 -11.36 41.54
C TYR A 559 -37.72 -12.39 42.65
#